data_AF-A0A5J4TKT2-F1
#
_entry.id   AF-A0A5J4TKT2-F1
#
_cell.length_a   1.000
_cell.length_b   1.000
_cell.length_c   1.000
_cell.angle_alpha   90.00
_cell.angle_beta   90.00
_cell.angle_gamma   90.00
#
_symmetry.space_group_name_H-M   'P 1'
#
loop_
_entity.id
_entity.type
_entity.pdbx_description
1 polymer ?
#
loop_
_entity_poly.entity_id
_entity_poly.type
_entity_poly.pdbx_seq_one_letter_code
_entity_poly.pdbx_strand_id
1 'polypeptide(L)' 'MEGEDFGVHCALPSCNTLDFLPIICSSCGKAFCKLHNLPHMHNCEMHQFVSNDRVSIQCPICQKIVYVGSQSKSNEI' A
#
# COMPACT_ATOMS: atom_id res chain seq x y z
N MET A 1 3.54 -41.22 2.64
CA MET A 1 2.80 -40.36 1.70
C MET A 1 2.80 -38.99 2.34
N GLU A 2 3.86 -38.25 2.05
CA GLU A 2 4.20 -36.99 2.69
C GLU A 2 3.23 -35.94 2.15
N GLY A 3 2.48 -35.31 3.06
CA GLY A 3 1.57 -34.22 2.72
C GLY A 3 2.38 -33.07 2.18
N GLU A 4 2.48 -33.01 0.86
CA GLU A 4 2.97 -31.88 0.10
C GLU A 4 2.37 -30.58 0.68
N ASP A 5 3.25 -29.60 0.90
CA ASP A 5 2.96 -28.32 1.54
C ASP A 5 1.93 -27.56 0.68
N PHE A 6 0.65 -27.87 0.88
CA PHE A 6 -0.44 -27.24 0.15
C PHE A 6 -0.57 -25.81 0.65
N GLY A 7 0.17 -24.87 0.08
CA GLY A 7 0.08 -23.49 0.49
C GLY A 7 1.27 -22.68 0.04
N VAL A 8 1.20 -21.37 0.30
CA VAL A 8 2.30 -20.45 0.03
C VAL A 8 2.58 -19.68 1.30
N HIS A 9 3.86 -19.62 1.66
CA HIS A 9 4.29 -18.81 2.78
C HIS A 9 4.23 -17.32 2.43
N CYS A 10 3.79 -16.53 3.41
CA CYS A 10 3.84 -15.08 3.33
C CYS A 10 5.29 -14.62 3.07
N ALA A 11 5.50 -13.87 1.98
CA ALA A 11 6.82 -13.38 1.57
C ALA A 11 7.40 -12.31 2.50
N LEU A 12 6.64 -11.88 3.52
CA LEU A 12 7.14 -11.01 4.58
C LEU A 12 8.04 -11.82 5.54
N PRO A 13 9.34 -11.50 5.67
CA PRO A 13 10.29 -12.29 6.47
C PRO A 13 9.93 -12.41 7.95
N SER A 14 9.19 -11.44 8.50
CA SER A 14 8.76 -11.44 9.90
C SER A 14 7.51 -12.29 10.17
N CYS A 15 6.79 -12.73 9.12
CA CYS A 15 5.53 -13.45 9.25
C CYS A 15 5.65 -14.92 8.85
N ASN A 16 6.19 -15.20 7.65
CA ASN A 16 6.41 -16.53 7.07
C ASN A 16 5.24 -17.53 7.27
N THR A 17 4.01 -17.03 7.43
CA THR A 17 2.84 -17.86 7.73
C THR A 17 2.39 -18.58 6.47
N LEU A 18 2.15 -19.88 6.57
CA LEU A 18 1.61 -20.70 5.48
C LEU A 18 0.13 -20.35 5.29
N ASP A 19 -0.24 -19.92 4.09
CA ASP A 19 -1.62 -19.60 3.72
C ASP A 19 -2.01 -20.39 2.46
N PHE A 20 -3.20 -20.98 2.48
CA PHE A 20 -3.74 -21.78 1.37
C PHE A 20 -4.28 -20.88 0.25
N LEU A 21 -4.53 -19.60 0.54
CA LEU A 21 -5.02 -18.59 -0.41
C LEU A 21 -3.97 -17.48 -0.54
N PRO A 22 -2.91 -17.67 -1.36
CA PRO A 22 -1.91 -16.64 -1.59
C PRO A 22 -2.55 -15.39 -2.21
N ILE A 23 -2.38 -14.25 -1.54
CA ILE A 23 -2.77 -12.96 -2.09
C ILE A 23 -1.55 -12.33 -2.74
N ILE A 24 -1.57 -12.19 -4.06
CA ILE A 24 -0.46 -11.60 -4.81
C ILE A 24 -0.58 -10.08 -4.78
N CYS A 25 0.46 -9.40 -4.29
CA CYS A 25 0.51 -7.95 -4.33
C CYS A 25 0.65 -7.46 -5.77
N SER A 26 -0.26 -6.61 -6.25
CA SER A 26 -0.21 -6.05 -7.61
C SER A 26 0.99 -5.12 -7.84
N SER A 27 1.64 -4.62 -6.78
CA SER A 27 2.78 -3.72 -6.89
C SER A 27 4.11 -4.47 -7.00
N CYS A 28 4.38 -5.42 -6.09
CA CYS A 28 5.67 -6.16 -6.05
C CYS A 28 5.59 -7.61 -6.54
N GLY A 29 4.40 -8.14 -6.85
CA GLY A 29 4.22 -9.49 -7.40
C GLY A 29 4.43 -10.63 -6.40
N LYS A 30 4.71 -10.34 -5.12
CA LYS A 30 4.94 -11.35 -4.08
C LYS A 30 3.63 -11.82 -3.42
N ALA A 31 3.61 -13.04 -2.91
CA ALA A 31 2.47 -13.64 -2.21
C ALA A 31 2.50 -13.31 -0.70
N PHE A 32 1.36 -12.90 -0.16
CA PHE A 32 1.21 -12.57 1.26
C PHE A 32 -0.04 -13.21 1.85
N CYS A 33 -0.04 -13.41 3.17
CA CYS A 33 -1.21 -13.89 3.91
C CYS A 33 -2.26 -12.77 4.06
N LYS A 34 -3.46 -13.13 4.53
CA LYS A 34 -4.57 -12.18 4.73
C LYS A 34 -4.25 -10.94 5.59
N LEU A 35 -3.27 -11.04 6.48
CA LEU A 35 -2.87 -9.94 7.37
C LEU A 35 -1.88 -8.97 6.70
N HIS A 36 -1.12 -9.44 5.72
CA HIS A 36 -0.05 -8.68 5.07
C HIS A 36 -0.34 -8.39 3.59
N ASN A 37 -1.59 -8.47 3.17
CA ASN A 37 -2.01 -8.24 1.78
C ASN A 37 -1.87 -6.77 1.33
N LEU A 38 -1.89 -5.81 2.26
CA LEU A 38 -1.76 -4.38 1.94
C LEU A 38 -0.28 -3.96 1.79
N PRO A 39 0.04 -3.06 0.84
CA PRO A 39 1.42 -2.61 0.61
C PRO A 39 2.14 -2.05 1.85
N HIS A 40 1.43 -1.36 2.73
CA HIS A 40 2.01 -0.83 3.97
C HIS A 40 2.27 -1.91 5.03
N MET A 41 1.54 -3.03 4.99
CA MET A 41 1.66 -4.10 5.99
C MET A 41 2.88 -4.99 5.74
N HIS A 42 3.30 -5.15 4.48
CA HIS A 42 4.51 -5.92 4.14
C HIS A 42 5.69 -5.04 3.72
N ASN A 43 5.62 -3.74 4.02
CA ASN A 43 6.66 -2.76 3.66
C ASN A 43 7.07 -2.86 2.18
N CYS A 44 6.07 -2.76 1.29
CA CYS A 44 6.21 -3.01 -0.14
C CYS A 44 7.32 -2.16 -0.76
N GLU A 45 8.30 -2.82 -1.37
CA GLU A 45 9.43 -2.18 -2.05
C GLU A 45 8.99 -1.24 -3.21
N MET A 46 7.82 -1.47 -3.79
CA MET A 46 7.28 -0.63 -4.87
C MET A 46 6.41 0.52 -4.35
N HIS A 47 5.98 0.47 -3.09
CA HIS A 47 5.19 1.53 -2.45
C HIS A 47 6.08 2.63 -1.82
N GLN A 48 7.37 2.34 -1.59
CA GLN A 48 8.31 3.31 -1.01
C GLN A 48 8.71 4.45 -1.98
N PHE A 49 8.40 4.32 -3.27
CA PHE A 49 8.69 5.33 -4.29
C PHE A 49 7.60 6.38 -4.45
N VAL A 50 6.49 6.26 -3.71
CA VAL A 50 5.53 7.37 -3.59
C VAL A 50 6.11 8.32 -2.55
N SER A 51 7.10 9.11 -2.97
CA SER A 51 7.53 10.26 -2.20
C SER A 51 6.30 11.10 -1.89
N ASN A 52 6.18 11.52 -0.64
CA ASN A 52 5.06 12.24 -0.09
C ASN A 52 5.02 13.69 -0.61
N ASP A 53 5.22 13.86 -1.92
CA ASP A 53 5.14 15.07 -2.71
C ASP A 53 3.71 15.58 -2.62
N ARG A 54 3.47 16.35 -1.56
CA ARG A 54 2.31 17.22 -1.45
C ARG A 54 2.27 18.06 -2.72
N VAL A 55 1.37 17.72 -3.63
CA VAL A 55 1.18 18.51 -4.84
C VAL A 55 0.68 19.88 -4.38
N SER A 56 1.49 20.90 -4.59
CA SER A 56 1.12 22.29 -4.34
C SER A 56 0.82 22.94 -5.68
N ILE A 57 -0.38 23.47 -5.83
CA ILE A 57 -0.80 24.17 -7.05
C ILE A 57 -0.94 25.64 -6.70
N GLN A 58 -0.36 26.50 -7.53
CA GLN A 58 -0.52 27.95 -7.39
C GLN A 58 -1.85 28.35 -8.03
N CYS A 59 -2.72 29.01 -7.26
CA CYS A 59 -3.98 29.53 -7.79
C CYS A 59 -3.70 30.61 -8.86
N PRO A 60 -4.19 30.49 -10.11
CA PRO A 60 -3.91 31.47 -11.16
C PRO A 60 -4.66 32.81 -10.96
N ILE A 61 -5.60 32.87 -10.03
CA ILE A 61 -6.43 34.07 -9.78
C ILE A 61 -5.78 34.97 -8.71
N CYS A 62 -5.27 34.39 -7.63
CA CYS A 62 -4.78 35.14 -6.46
C CYS A 62 -3.34 34.81 -6.05
N GLN A 63 -2.66 33.92 -6.79
CA GLN A 63 -1.27 33.50 -6.59
C GLN A 63 -0.97 32.84 -5.23
N LYS A 64 -1.99 32.46 -4.46
CA LYS A 64 -1.81 31.70 -3.22
C LYS A 64 -1.53 30.23 -3.53
N ILE A 65 -0.60 29.64 -2.77
CA ILE A 65 -0.26 28.22 -2.86
C ILE A 65 -1.33 27.40 -2.13
N VAL A 66 -1.94 26.44 -2.83
CA VAL A 66 -2.92 25.50 -2.28
C VAL A 66 -2.30 24.12 -2.25
N TYR A 67 -2.28 23.49 -1.08
CA TYR A 67 -1.85 22.10 -0.91
C TYR A 67 -3.03 21.19 -1.19
N VAL A 68 -2.98 20.40 -2.27
CA VAL A 68 -4.00 19.38 -2.53
C VAL A 68 -3.64 18.09 -1.78
N GLY A 69 -4.18 17.97 -0.57
CA GLY A 69 -4.17 16.73 0.21
C GLY A 69 -5.61 16.43 0.64
N SER A 70 -5.98 15.16 0.67
CA SER A 70 -7.34 14.69 1.00
C SER A 70 -7.71 15.07 2.44
N GLN A 71 -8.24 16.27 2.66
CA GLN A 71 -9.10 16.58 3.80
C GLN A 71 -10.25 17.46 3.34
N SER A 72 -11.35 16.78 3.03
CA SER A 72 -12.70 17.31 3.01
C SER A 72 -13.03 17.92 4.38
N LYS A 73 -13.15 19.25 4.44
CA LYS A 73 -14.07 19.91 5.38
C LYS A 73 -14.83 20.99 4.65
N SER A 74 -16.11 20.70 4.40
CA SER A 74 -17.16 21.66 4.08
C SER A 74 -17.11 22.80 5.09
N ASN A 75 -17.13 24.04 4.62
CA ASN A 75 -17.53 25.17 5.46
C ASN A 75 -18.36 26.14 4.61
N GLU A 76 -19.63 25.79 4.48
CA GLU A 76 -20.80 26.66 4.65
C GLU A 76 -20.49 28.09 5.15
N ILE A 77 -20.92 29.08 4.37
CA ILE A 77 -21.41 30.40 4.81
C ILE A 77 -22.69 30.70 4.03
#